data_AF-A0A7X0PDT9-F1
#
_entry.id   AF-A0A7X0PDT9-F1
#
_cell.length_a   1.000
_cell.length_b   1.000
_cell.length_c   1.000
_cell.angle_alpha   90.00
_cell.angle_beta   90.00
_cell.angle_gamma   90.00
#
_symmetry.space_group_name_H-M   'P 1'
#
loop_
_entity.id
_entity.type
_entity.pdbx_description
1 polymer ?
#
loop_
_entity_poly.entity_id
_entity_poly.type
_entity_poly.pdbx_seq_one_letter_code
_entity_poly.pdbx_strand_id
1 'polypeptide(L)'
;MKIYGYADAGLPIEQVVPEELAEITVCADPSELRQMAAFLESCAIEMERMGSTYSHVHLADRIKQFESSPHFVVAGSESDET
;
A
#
# COMPACT_ATOMS: atom_id res chain seq x y z
N MET A 1 -3.79 -10.30 -7.89
CA MET A 1 -3.71 -9.31 -6.80
C MET A 1 -3.47 -10.08 -5.52
N LYS A 2 -2.52 -9.63 -4.70
CA LYS A 2 -2.25 -10.18 -3.37
C LYS A 2 -2.36 -9.04 -2.37
N ILE A 3 -2.76 -9.35 -1.14
CA ILE A 3 -2.79 -8.36 -0.06
C ILE A 3 -1.83 -8.88 1.00
N TYR A 4 -0.94 -8.01 1.48
CA TYR A 4 0.00 -8.33 2.54
C TYR A 4 -0.26 -7.43 3.74
N GLY A 5 -0.08 -7.98 4.93
CA GLY A 5 -0.15 -7.25 6.18
C GLY A 5 1.03 -7.56 7.08
N TYR A 6 1.29 -6.65 8.00
CA TYR A 6 2.26 -6.82 9.06
C TYR A 6 1.51 -6.78 10.38
N ALA A 7 1.71 -7.78 11.23
CA ALA A 7 1.15 -7.74 12.57
C ALA A 7 1.85 -6.62 13.37
N ASP A 8 1.06 -5.72 13.97
CA ASP A 8 1.57 -4.75 14.94
C ASP A 8 1.80 -5.44 16.29
N ALA A 9 2.79 -6.33 16.33
CA ALA A 9 3.12 -7.15 17.48
C ALA A 9 4.19 -6.52 18.39
N GLY A 10 4.58 -5.25 18.15
CA GLY A 10 5.67 -4.58 18.85
C GLY A 10 7.03 -5.25 18.66
N LEU A 11 7.19 -6.04 17.59
CA LEU A 11 8.43 -6.73 17.28
C LEU A 11 9.47 -5.77 16.67
N PRO A 12 10.78 -6.06 16.84
CA PRO A 12 11.82 -5.38 16.09
C PRO A 12 11.57 -5.45 14.58
N ILE A 13 11.89 -4.40 13.84
CA ILE A 13 11.63 -4.29 12.39
C ILE A 13 12.23 -5.48 11.61
N GLU A 14 13.38 -6.02 12.04
CA GLU A 14 14.01 -7.16 11.35
C GLU A 14 13.21 -8.48 11.48
N GLN A 15 12.27 -8.53 12.42
CA GLN A 15 11.43 -9.71 12.70
C GLN A 15 10.01 -9.55 12.16
N VAL A 16 9.69 -8.39 11.59
CA VAL A 16 8.38 -8.10 11.00
C VAL A 16 8.38 -8.62 9.56
N VAL A 17 7.67 -9.72 9.34
CA VAL A 17 7.55 -10.38 8.03
C VAL A 17 6.12 -10.17 7.51
N PRO A 18 5.93 -9.83 6.22
CA PRO A 18 4.59 -9.70 5.66
C PRO A 18 3.92 -11.07 5.52
N GLU A 19 2.65 -11.15 5.93
CA GLU A 19 1.79 -12.31 5.70
C GLU A 19 0.74 -11.99 4.63
N GLU A 20 0.43 -12.96 3.77
CA GLU A 20 -0.65 -12.82 2.79
C GLU A 20 -2.02 -12.88 3.49
N LEU A 21 -2.85 -11.86 3.27
CA LEU A 21 -4.15 -11.69 3.89
C LEU A 21 -5.29 -12.06 2.93
N ALA A 22 -6.32 -12.69 3.47
CA ALA A 22 -7.57 -12.96 2.73
C ALA A 22 -8.45 -11.70 2.58
N GLU A 23 -8.40 -10.79 3.55
CA GLU A 23 -9.19 -9.56 3.58
C GLU A 23 -8.47 -8.44 4.36
N ILE A 24 -8.84 -7.19 4.08
CA ILE A 24 -8.48 -6.02 4.89
C ILE A 24 -9.74 -5.22 5.20
N THR A 25 -9.80 -4.65 6.40
CA THR A 25 -10.86 -3.71 6.79
C THR A 25 -10.30 -2.30 6.87
N VAL A 26 -10.90 -1.36 6.16
CA VAL A 26 -10.54 0.06 6.19
C VAL A 26 -11.58 0.83 6.99
N CYS A 27 -11.18 1.31 8.16
CA CYS A 27 -11.99 2.21 9.00
C CYS A 27 -11.56 3.66 8.70
N ALA A 28 -12.34 4.36 7.88
CA ALA A 28 -12.01 5.72 7.43
C ALA A 28 -13.28 6.57 7.26
N ASP A 29 -13.12 7.88 7.31
CA ASP A 29 -14.19 8.83 7.00
C ASP A 29 -14.35 9.04 5.47
N PRO A 30 -15.45 9.66 5.00
CA PRO A 30 -15.68 9.86 3.57
C PRO A 30 -14.62 10.73 2.86
N SER A 31 -13.98 11.66 3.57
CA SER A 31 -12.90 12.49 3.03
C SER A 31 -11.64 11.66 2.83
N GLU A 32 -11.26 10.88 3.84
CA GLU A 32 -10.13 9.96 3.78
C GLU A 32 -10.28 8.95 2.64
N LEU A 33 -11.46 8.33 2.50
CA LEU A 33 -11.73 7.39 1.41
C LEU A 33 -11.59 8.04 0.01
N ARG A 34 -12.01 9.29 -0.16
CA ARG A 34 -11.82 10.01 -1.44
C ARG A 34 -10.34 10.27 -1.73
N GLN A 35 -9.55 10.59 -0.71
CA GLN A 35 -8.11 10.81 -0.87
C GLN A 35 -7.38 9.49 -1.15
N MET A 36 -7.76 8.40 -0.49
CA MET A 36 -7.27 7.06 -0.79
C MET A 36 -7.61 6.65 -2.23
N ALA A 37 -8.83 6.92 -2.71
CA ALA A 37 -9.21 6.64 -4.09
C ALA A 37 -8.35 7.42 -5.11
N ALA A 38 -8.12 8.72 -4.88
CA ALA A 38 -7.25 9.53 -5.72
C ALA A 38 -5.80 9.03 -5.70
N PHE A 39 -5.31 8.57 -4.54
CA PHE A 39 -4.01 7.94 -4.41
C PHE A 39 -3.90 6.65 -5.24
N LEU A 40 -4.89 5.75 -5.11
CA LEU A 40 -4.95 4.50 -5.88
C LEU A 40 -4.95 4.76 -7.39
N GLU A 41 -5.76 5.73 -7.84
CA GLU A 41 -5.81 6.14 -9.25
C GLU A 41 -4.45 6.65 -9.74
N SER A 42 -3.76 7.48 -8.95
CA SER A 42 -2.43 7.97 -9.30
C SER A 42 -1.39 6.85 -9.40
N CYS A 43 -1.49 5.83 -8.55
CA CYS A 43 -0.62 4.66 -8.59
C CYS A 43 -0.89 3.83 -9.84
N ALA A 44 -2.15 3.62 -10.22
CA ALA A 44 -2.52 2.90 -11.43
C ALA A 44 -1.92 3.57 -12.69
N ILE A 45 -2.07 4.89 -12.82
CA ILE A 45 -1.48 5.66 -13.93
C ILE A 45 0.05 5.51 -13.96
N GLU A 46 0.71 5.52 -12.81
CA GLU A 46 2.16 5.34 -12.74
C GLU A 46 2.61 3.91 -13.06
N MET A 47 1.86 2.91 -12.63
CA MET A 47 2.11 1.51 -12.99
C MET A 47 2.04 1.32 -14.51
N GLU A 48 1.03 1.89 -15.17
CA GLU A 48 0.92 1.87 -16.64
C GLU A 48 2.12 2.56 -17.31
N ARG A 49 2.57 3.69 -16.76
CA ARG A 49 3.70 4.46 -17.29
C ARG A 49 5.05 3.76 -17.08
N MET A 50 5.25 3.10 -15.94
CA MET A 50 6.54 2.55 -15.52
C MET A 50 6.71 1.06 -15.87
N GLY A 51 5.61 0.32 -16.04
CA GLY A 51 5.65 -1.12 -16.26
C GLY A 51 6.38 -1.85 -15.14
N SER A 52 7.31 -2.74 -15.52
CA SER A 52 8.08 -3.59 -14.59
C SER A 52 9.04 -2.82 -13.67
N THR A 53 9.23 -1.52 -13.88
CA THR A 53 10.09 -0.70 -13.01
C THR A 53 9.34 -0.06 -11.84
N TYR A 54 8.01 -0.21 -11.77
CA TYR A 54 7.22 0.26 -10.64
C TYR A 54 7.51 -0.58 -9.39
N SER A 55 8.00 0.06 -8.32
CA SER A 55 8.29 -0.62 -7.06
C SER A 55 7.08 -0.58 -6.12
N HIS A 56 7.07 0.34 -5.17
CA HIS A 56 6.00 0.56 -4.22
C HIS A 56 5.94 2.03 -3.80
N VAL A 57 4.77 2.45 -3.34
CA VAL A 57 4.51 3.82 -2.89
C VAL A 57 3.66 3.77 -1.64
N HIS A 58 4.04 4.51 -0.59
CA HIS A 58 3.22 4.66 0.59
C HIS A 58 2.25 5.84 0.43
N LEU A 59 1.01 5.69 0.92
CA LEU A 59 0.00 6.76 0.93
C LEU A 59 0.53 8.05 1.57
N ALA A 60 1.25 7.90 2.70
CA ALA A 60 1.82 9.01 3.45
C ALA A 60 2.92 9.76 2.69
N ASP A 61 3.59 9.15 1.71
CA ASP A 61 4.62 9.82 0.89
C ASP A 61 4.01 10.94 0.03
N ARG A 62 2.71 10.82 -0.30
CA ARG A 62 2.00 11.77 -1.16
C ARG A 62 1.03 12.66 -0.41
N ILE A 63 0.44 12.15 0.67
CA ILE A 63 -0.63 12.82 1.38
C ILE A 63 -0.30 12.89 2.87
N LYS A 64 0.24 14.04 3.29
CA LYS A 64 0.75 14.28 4.64
C LYS A 64 -0.25 14.00 5.76
N GLN A 65 -1.55 14.11 5.49
CA GLN A 65 -2.56 13.84 6.51
C GLN A 65 -2.51 12.40 7.05
N PHE A 66 -1.92 11.48 6.30
CA PHE A 66 -1.79 10.06 6.68
C PHE A 66 -0.41 9.73 7.31
N GLU A 67 0.45 10.72 7.61
CA GLU A 67 1.78 10.48 8.22
C GLU A 67 1.72 9.72 9.55
N SER A 68 0.62 9.86 10.30
CA SER A 68 0.38 9.17 11.57
C SER A 68 -0.57 7.97 11.46
N SER A 69 -1.06 7.66 10.25
CA SER A 69 -1.93 6.51 10.01
C SER A 69 -1.11 5.23 9.84
N PRO A 70 -1.72 4.03 10.00
CA PRO A 70 -1.09 2.79 9.56
C PRO A 70 -0.62 2.89 8.10
N HIS A 71 0.52 2.29 7.78
CA HIS A 71 1.05 2.33 6.42
C HIS A 71 0.11 1.62 5.44
N PHE A 72 -0.33 2.34 4.42
CA PHE A 72 -1.03 1.79 3.26
C PHE A 72 -0.11 1.92 2.05
N VAL A 73 0.16 0.80 1.38
CA VAL A 73 1.17 0.70 0.32
C VAL A 73 0.55 0.08 -0.93
N VAL A 74 0.79 0.71 -2.08
CA VAL A 74 0.56 0.08 -3.39
C VAL A 74 1.90 -0.37 -3.92
N ALA A 75 2.03 -1.66 -4.20
CA ALA A 75 3.21 -2.26 -4.81
C ALA A 75 2.86 -2.81 -6.19
N GLY A 76 3.81 -2.73 -7.13
CA GLY A 76 3.69 -3.39 -8.41
C GLY A 76 3.53 -4.89 -8.21
N SER A 77 2.76 -5.55 -9.09
CA SER A 77 2.82 -7.01 -9.15
C SER A 77 4.23 -7.39 -9.58
N GLU A 78 4.94 -8.17 -8.76
CA GLU A 78 6.11 -8.89 -9.27
C GLU A 78 5.69 -9.57 -10.57
N SER A 79 6.43 -9.28 -11.64
CA SER A 79 6.29 -10.08 -12.85
C SER A 79 6.86 -11.43 -12.47
N ASP A 80 6.04 -12.48 -12.51
CA ASP A 80 6.59 -13.83 -12.50
C ASP A 80 7.62 -13.86 -13.64
N GLU A 81 8.91 -13.87 -13.30
CA GLU A 81 9.95 -14.22 -14.27
C GLU A 81 9.57 -15.63 -14.75
N THR A 82 9.20 -15.70 -16.03
CA THR A 82 8.78 -16.90 -16.77
C THR A 82 9.75 -18.06 -16.66
#